data_AF-R7HHX7-F1
#
_entry.id   AF-R7HHX7-F1
#
_cell.length_a   1.000
_cell.length_b   1.000
_cell.length_c   1.000
_cell.angle_alpha   90.00
_cell.angle_beta   90.00
_cell.angle_gamma   90.00
#
_symmetry.space_group_name_H-M   'P 1'
#
loop_
_entity.id
_entity.type
_entity.pdbx_description
1 polymer ?
#
loop_
_entity_poly.entity_id
_entity_poly.type
_entity_poly.pdbx_seq_one_letter_code
_entity_poly.pdbx_strand_id
1 'polypeptide(L)'
;MSKRLCQFIMITIIFFSIPICKADCSNEEIADLKKEVNKVKVEYEHIDDFETDDGEKDYNRFNVNIINIPNNYYIMFDDGLNYKLVPTDGKITQILSNGKWTIKIYSDKCDNVIDTITFRLPKFNIYSLDPLCKNIDGEKFPLCGKYYEYEVSYDSFKERVEHYRKTYNIDNNSDNKQVQKSSFFDTILDYIKSNVIYIVGGLVCVLFILIIVLVIRKKKNRGVLS
;
A
#
# COMPACT_ATOMS: atom_id res chain seq x y z
N MET A 1 -31.05 -33.85 56.68
CA MET A 1 -31.14 -33.74 55.20
C MET A 1 -31.56 -35.09 54.65
N SER A 2 -32.66 -35.19 53.88
CA SER A 2 -33.13 -36.50 53.40
C SER A 2 -32.17 -37.05 52.34
N LYS A 3 -31.95 -38.38 52.28
CA LYS A 3 -31.10 -39.02 51.26
C LYS A 3 -31.45 -38.58 49.84
N ARG A 4 -32.75 -38.37 49.57
CA ARG A 4 -33.26 -37.89 48.28
C ARG A 4 -32.82 -36.44 48.01
N LEU A 5 -32.85 -35.56 49.02
CA LEU A 5 -32.39 -34.17 48.89
C LEU A 5 -30.86 -34.10 48.67
N CYS A 6 -30.08 -34.94 49.35
CA CYS A 6 -28.63 -35.04 49.09
C CYS A 6 -28.33 -35.53 47.67
N GLN A 7 -29.09 -36.52 47.16
CA GLN A 7 -28.93 -37.00 45.78
C GLN A 7 -29.25 -35.92 44.75
N PHE A 8 -30.33 -35.15 44.95
CA PHE A 8 -30.66 -34.04 44.06
C PHE A 8 -29.59 -32.95 44.04
N ILE A 9 -29.02 -32.60 45.20
CA ILE A 9 -27.95 -31.60 45.31
C ILE A 9 -26.65 -32.08 44.65
N MET A 10 -26.31 -33.36 44.79
CA MET A 10 -25.12 -33.92 44.14
C MET A 10 -25.26 -33.96 42.61
N ILE A 11 -26.45 -34.28 42.10
CA ILE A 11 -26.72 -34.31 40.65
C ILE A 11 -26.63 -32.91 40.05
N THR A 12 -27.20 -31.89 40.70
CA THR A 12 -27.13 -30.51 40.18
C THR A 12 -25.70 -29.97 40.15
N ILE A 13 -24.88 -30.23 41.18
CA ILE A 13 -23.47 -29.80 41.17
C ILE A 13 -22.70 -30.42 40.00
N ILE A 14 -22.95 -31.69 39.66
CA ILE A 14 -22.27 -32.36 38.54
C ILE A 14 -22.66 -31.72 37.19
N PHE A 15 -23.92 -31.36 36.98
CA PHE A 15 -24.37 -30.70 35.74
C PHE A 15 -23.83 -29.26 35.58
N PHE A 16 -23.63 -28.53 36.67
CA PHE A 16 -23.04 -27.18 36.63
C PHE A 16 -21.51 -27.17 36.58
N SER A 17 -20.86 -28.29 36.87
CA SER A 17 -19.38 -28.40 36.89
C SER A 17 -18.78 -28.86 35.55
N ILE A 18 -19.60 -29.07 34.52
CA ILE A 18 -19.07 -29.43 33.20
C ILE A 18 -18.40 -28.16 32.64
N PRO A 19 -17.06 -28.17 32.43
CA PRO A 19 -16.42 -27.05 31.77
C PRO A 19 -17.06 -26.90 30.40
N ILE A 20 -17.52 -25.68 30.07
CA ILE A 20 -17.93 -25.33 28.71
C ILE A 20 -16.64 -25.30 27.89
N CYS A 21 -16.19 -26.46 27.43
CA CYS A 21 -15.12 -26.54 26.45
C CYS A 21 -15.71 -26.00 25.15
N LYS A 22 -15.24 -24.84 24.70
CA LYS A 22 -15.35 -24.51 23.27
C LYS A 22 -14.71 -25.67 22.52
N ALA A 23 -15.47 -26.33 21.66
CA ALA A 23 -14.89 -27.33 20.79
C ALA A 23 -13.94 -26.62 19.82
N ASP A 24 -12.70 -27.09 19.74
CA ASP A 24 -11.82 -26.68 18.65
C ASP A 24 -12.45 -27.10 17.32
N CYS A 25 -12.24 -26.28 16.29
CA CYS A 25 -12.72 -26.59 14.95
C CYS A 25 -12.13 -27.90 14.44
N SER A 26 -12.99 -28.68 13.77
CA SER A 26 -12.59 -29.89 13.07
C SER A 26 -11.67 -29.58 11.89
N ASN A 27 -10.92 -30.59 11.44
CA ASN A 27 -10.05 -30.45 10.27
C ASN A 27 -10.84 -30.09 8.99
N GLU A 28 -12.09 -30.55 8.88
CA GLU A 28 -12.96 -30.24 7.74
C GLU A 28 -13.39 -28.76 7.75
N GLU A 29 -13.78 -28.23 8.92
CA GLU A 29 -14.10 -26.81 9.08
C GLU A 29 -12.89 -25.92 8.77
N ILE A 30 -11.70 -26.29 9.26
CA ILE A 30 -10.46 -25.55 8.96
C ILE A 30 -10.18 -25.58 7.44
N ALA A 31 -10.37 -26.72 6.79
CA ALA A 31 -10.15 -26.86 5.35
C ALA A 31 -11.11 -25.98 4.54
N ASP A 32 -12.36 -25.83 4.97
CA ASP A 32 -13.32 -24.95 4.32
C ASP A 32 -13.00 -23.48 4.53
N LEU A 33 -12.64 -23.07 5.75
CA LEU A 33 -12.20 -21.69 6.03
C LEU A 33 -10.96 -21.31 5.23
N LYS A 34 -10.02 -22.25 5.03
CA LYS A 34 -8.84 -22.03 4.16
C LYS A 34 -9.20 -21.70 2.72
N LYS A 35 -10.29 -22.28 2.17
CA LYS A 35 -10.73 -21.96 0.80
C LYS A 35 -11.19 -20.50 0.67
N GLU A 36 -11.76 -19.93 1.72
CA GLU A 36 -12.16 -18.53 1.76
C GLU A 36 -10.93 -17.61 1.82
N VAL A 37 -9.97 -17.95 2.70
CA VAL A 37 -8.75 -17.15 2.94
C VAL A 37 -7.75 -17.18 1.78
N ASN A 38 -7.73 -18.21 0.95
CA ASN A 38 -6.84 -18.29 -0.24
C ASN A 38 -7.04 -17.13 -1.25
N LYS A 39 -8.13 -16.36 -1.13
CA LYS A 39 -8.38 -15.17 -1.97
C LYS A 39 -7.70 -13.91 -1.44
N VAL A 40 -7.22 -13.94 -0.19
CA VAL A 40 -6.54 -12.82 0.46
C VAL A 40 -5.26 -12.49 -0.30
N LYS A 41 -5.05 -11.20 -0.57
CA LYS A 41 -3.86 -10.71 -1.27
C LYS A 41 -3.21 -9.59 -0.47
N VAL A 42 -1.89 -9.51 -0.60
CA VAL A 42 -1.09 -8.41 -0.07
C VAL A 42 -0.56 -7.62 -1.26
N GLU A 43 -0.92 -6.35 -1.31
CA GLU A 43 -0.44 -5.37 -2.29
C GLU A 43 0.31 -4.27 -1.54
N TYR A 44 1.36 -3.73 -2.13
CA TYR A 44 2.13 -2.66 -1.48
C TYR A 44 2.64 -1.62 -2.48
N GLU A 45 2.73 -0.38 -2.00
CA GLU A 45 3.27 0.75 -2.75
C GLU A 45 4.33 1.46 -1.89
N HIS A 46 5.44 1.84 -2.51
CA HIS A 46 6.52 2.56 -1.83
C HIS A 46 6.13 4.02 -1.57
N ILE A 47 6.44 4.54 -0.38
CA ILE A 47 6.20 5.93 0.00
C ILE A 47 7.51 6.70 -0.20
N ASP A 48 7.61 7.48 -1.28
CA ASP A 48 8.87 8.13 -1.67
C ASP A 48 9.28 9.28 -0.71
N ASP A 49 8.32 9.94 -0.05
CA ASP A 49 8.53 11.11 0.81
C ASP A 49 7.87 10.93 2.19
N PHE A 50 8.14 9.81 2.87
CA PHE A 50 7.72 9.65 4.26
C PHE A 50 8.65 10.47 5.17
N GLU A 51 8.08 11.41 5.91
CA GLU A 51 8.80 12.23 6.88
C GLU A 51 8.48 11.71 8.29
N THR A 52 9.54 11.47 9.07
CA THR A 52 9.43 11.11 10.48
C THR A 52 9.02 12.33 11.31
N ASP A 53 8.60 12.11 12.56
CA ASP A 53 8.21 13.20 13.47
C ASP A 53 9.35 14.22 13.69
N ASP A 54 10.61 13.80 13.50
CA ASP A 54 11.81 14.63 13.63
C ASP A 54 12.17 15.38 12.32
N GLY A 55 11.39 15.22 11.25
CA GLY A 55 11.62 15.86 9.95
C GLY A 55 12.59 15.12 9.03
N GLU A 56 13.08 13.95 9.45
CA GLU A 56 13.98 13.13 8.62
C GLU A 56 13.18 12.29 7.61
N LYS A 57 13.72 12.14 6.39
CA LYS A 57 13.13 11.27 5.37
C LYS A 57 13.43 9.81 5.66
N ASP A 58 12.38 8.99 5.73
CA ASP A 58 12.49 7.53 5.82
C ASP A 58 12.03 6.88 4.51
N TYR A 59 13.01 6.51 3.70
CA TYR A 59 12.77 5.85 2.41
C TYR A 59 12.41 4.36 2.52
N ASN A 60 12.31 3.79 3.72
CA ASN A 60 11.98 2.38 3.89
C ASN A 60 10.53 2.21 4.34
N ARG A 61 9.60 3.00 3.81
CA ARG A 61 8.18 2.96 4.18
C ARG A 61 7.29 2.59 3.00
N PHE A 62 6.32 1.72 3.29
CA PHE A 62 5.40 1.16 2.30
C PHE A 62 3.97 1.26 2.80
N ASN A 63 3.06 1.66 1.92
CA ASN A 63 1.63 1.51 2.14
C ASN A 63 1.24 0.08 1.75
N VAL A 64 0.83 -0.74 2.71
CA VAL A 64 0.49 -2.15 2.54
C VAL A 64 -1.01 -2.34 2.67
N ASN A 65 -1.63 -2.86 1.62
CA ASN A 65 -3.03 -3.19 1.54
C ASN A 65 -3.20 -4.72 1.58
N ILE A 66 -3.87 -5.23 2.60
CA ILE A 66 -4.28 -6.63 2.70
C ILE A 66 -5.76 -6.67 2.35
N ILE A 67 -6.09 -7.26 1.20
CA ILE A 67 -7.40 -7.19 0.57
C ILE A 67 -8.05 -8.57 0.46
N ASN A 68 -9.36 -8.57 0.20
CA ASN A 68 -10.21 -9.78 0.09
C ASN A 68 -10.27 -10.61 1.38
N ILE A 69 -10.15 -9.96 2.54
CA ILE A 69 -10.34 -10.61 3.83
C ILE A 69 -11.85 -10.75 4.05
N PRO A 70 -12.41 -11.94 4.31
CA PRO A 70 -13.83 -12.03 4.60
C PRO A 70 -14.17 -11.37 5.95
N ASN A 71 -15.37 -10.80 6.08
CA ASN A 71 -15.73 -9.94 7.23
C ASN A 71 -15.74 -10.65 8.60
N ASN A 72 -15.84 -11.98 8.64
CA ASN A 72 -15.81 -12.80 9.85
C ASN A 72 -14.40 -13.32 10.18
N TYR A 73 -13.38 -12.62 9.72
CA TYR A 73 -11.97 -12.92 9.93
C TYR A 73 -11.24 -11.69 10.44
N TYR A 74 -10.07 -11.93 11.01
CA TYR A 74 -9.15 -10.90 11.43
C TYR A 74 -7.72 -11.37 11.20
N ILE A 75 -6.79 -10.43 11.22
CA ILE A 75 -5.37 -10.72 11.10
C ILE A 75 -4.62 -10.26 12.35
N MET A 76 -3.47 -10.88 12.57
CA MET A 76 -2.46 -10.44 13.53
C MET A 76 -1.10 -10.48 12.84
N PHE A 77 -0.30 -9.43 13.01
CA PHE A 77 1.10 -9.44 12.61
C PHE A 77 1.92 -10.29 13.58
N ASP A 78 2.87 -11.06 13.06
CA ASP A 78 3.82 -11.85 13.86
C ASP A 78 5.03 -10.98 14.25
N ASP A 79 4.76 -9.84 14.86
CA ASP A 79 5.74 -8.81 15.26
C ASP A 79 5.95 -8.74 16.79
N GLY A 80 5.27 -9.62 17.54
CA GLY A 80 5.31 -9.69 19.00
C GLY A 80 4.32 -8.78 19.72
N LEU A 81 3.60 -7.89 19.01
CA LEU A 81 2.63 -6.96 19.60
C LEU A 81 1.24 -7.57 19.79
N ASN A 82 0.93 -8.68 19.10
CA ASN A 82 -0.28 -9.50 19.29
C ASN A 82 -1.61 -8.71 19.26
N TYR A 83 -1.74 -7.71 18.38
CA TYR A 83 -2.96 -6.92 18.24
C TYR A 83 -3.85 -7.46 17.10
N LYS A 84 -5.16 -7.50 17.35
CA LYS A 84 -6.19 -7.92 16.37
C LYS A 84 -6.52 -6.76 15.43
N LEU A 85 -6.42 -7.00 14.12
CA LEU A 85 -6.89 -6.11 13.08
C LEU A 85 -8.11 -6.71 12.37
N VAL A 86 -9.25 -6.03 12.45
CA VAL A 86 -10.49 -6.41 11.79
C VAL A 86 -10.58 -5.65 10.46
N PRO A 87 -10.92 -6.31 9.35
CA PRO A 87 -11.05 -5.65 8.06
C PRO A 87 -12.26 -4.72 8.02
N THR A 88 -12.11 -3.59 7.34
CA THR A 88 -13.22 -2.73 6.91
C THR A 88 -13.43 -2.98 5.42
N ASP A 89 -14.62 -3.42 5.02
CA ASP A 89 -14.95 -3.79 3.63
C ASP A 89 -13.94 -4.77 3.00
N GLY A 90 -13.52 -5.75 3.80
CA GLY A 90 -12.56 -6.77 3.40
C GLY A 90 -11.13 -6.29 3.17
N LYS A 91 -10.79 -5.11 3.70
CA LYS A 91 -9.48 -4.48 3.56
C LYS A 91 -8.89 -4.06 4.90
N ILE A 92 -7.57 -4.22 5.02
CA ILE A 92 -6.73 -3.66 6.08
C ILE A 92 -5.57 -2.91 5.43
N THR A 93 -5.30 -1.69 5.90
CA THR A 93 -4.22 -0.84 5.39
C THR A 93 -3.23 -0.54 6.51
N GLN A 94 -1.94 -0.75 6.29
CA GLN A 94 -0.88 -0.46 7.25
C GLN A 94 0.30 0.22 6.57
N ILE A 95 1.00 1.09 7.29
CA ILE A 95 2.31 1.57 6.88
C ILE A 95 3.36 0.67 7.54
N LEU A 96 4.16 -0.01 6.72
CA LEU A 96 5.18 -0.96 7.18
C LEU A 96 6.57 -0.57 6.69
N SER A 97 7.58 -0.99 7.45
CA SER A 97 8.98 -0.84 7.04
C SER A 97 9.43 -1.96 6.09
N ASN A 98 10.56 -1.75 5.40
CA ASN A 98 11.17 -2.82 4.60
C ASN A 98 11.49 -4.07 5.46
N GLY A 99 11.57 -5.25 4.84
CA GLY A 99 11.90 -6.49 5.52
C GLY A 99 10.86 -7.59 5.34
N LYS A 100 11.02 -8.67 6.11
CA LYS A 100 10.12 -9.83 6.06
C LYS A 100 8.99 -9.62 7.07
N TRP A 101 7.77 -9.75 6.59
CA TRP A 101 6.55 -9.68 7.40
C TRP A 101 5.79 -10.99 7.31
N THR A 102 5.15 -11.35 8.42
CA THR A 102 4.29 -12.52 8.52
C THR A 102 2.97 -12.09 9.14
N ILE A 103 1.86 -12.43 8.49
CA ILE A 103 0.51 -12.22 9.01
C ILE A 103 -0.15 -13.56 9.24
N LYS A 104 -0.79 -13.71 10.40
CA LYS A 104 -1.62 -14.87 10.75
C LYS A 104 -3.08 -14.47 10.60
N ILE A 105 -3.85 -15.30 9.91
CA ILE A 105 -5.26 -15.06 9.63
C ILE A 105 -6.09 -16.00 10.49
N TYR A 106 -7.09 -15.43 11.16
CA TYR A 106 -7.98 -16.12 12.08
C TYR A 106 -9.43 -15.91 11.66
N SER A 107 -10.28 -16.88 11.98
CA SER A 107 -11.73 -16.74 11.83
C SER A 107 -12.36 -16.51 13.20
N ASP A 108 -13.43 -15.74 13.29
CA ASP A 108 -14.19 -15.62 14.54
C ASP A 108 -14.88 -16.95 14.94
N LYS A 109 -14.91 -17.93 14.03
CA LYS A 109 -15.46 -19.28 14.26
C LYS A 109 -14.49 -20.23 14.98
N CYS A 110 -13.19 -20.00 14.87
CA CYS A 110 -12.15 -20.93 15.32
C CYS A 110 -11.02 -20.19 16.02
N ASP A 111 -10.56 -20.72 17.16
CA ASP A 111 -9.43 -20.11 17.89
C ASP A 111 -8.07 -20.46 17.25
N ASN A 112 -8.05 -21.32 16.23
CA ASN A 112 -6.86 -21.72 15.46
C ASN A 112 -6.50 -20.74 14.34
N VAL A 113 -5.20 -20.66 14.00
CA VAL A 113 -4.71 -19.98 12.81
C VAL A 113 -5.25 -20.71 11.57
N ILE A 114 -6.01 -20.00 10.73
CA ILE A 114 -6.57 -20.53 9.49
C ILE A 114 -5.51 -20.55 8.40
N ASP A 115 -4.75 -19.46 8.25
CA ASP A 115 -3.67 -19.36 7.28
C ASP A 115 -2.56 -18.41 7.74
N THR A 116 -1.41 -18.49 7.09
CA THR A 116 -0.26 -17.62 7.33
C THR A 116 0.31 -17.13 6.01
N ILE A 117 0.29 -15.81 5.82
CA ILE A 117 0.88 -15.17 4.63
C ILE A 117 2.21 -14.54 5.04
N THR A 118 3.26 -14.88 4.32
CA THR A 118 4.58 -14.28 4.46
C THR A 118 4.90 -13.46 3.21
N PHE A 119 5.36 -12.23 3.39
CA PHE A 119 5.77 -11.35 2.29
C PHE A 119 7.03 -10.57 2.66
N ARG A 120 7.70 -10.02 1.65
CA ARG A 120 8.95 -9.26 1.82
C ARG A 120 8.81 -7.91 1.14
N LEU A 121 9.02 -6.85 1.91
CA LEU A 121 9.10 -5.48 1.42
C LEU A 121 10.57 -5.16 1.10
N PRO A 122 10.88 -4.66 -0.11
CA PRO A 122 12.26 -4.46 -0.54
C PRO A 122 12.94 -3.33 0.23
N LYS A 123 14.27 -3.41 0.40
CA LYS A 123 15.08 -2.34 1.00
C LYS A 123 15.33 -1.25 -0.04
N PHE A 124 15.01 -0.01 0.30
CA PHE A 124 15.32 1.13 -0.57
C PHE A 124 16.83 1.35 -0.64
N ASN A 125 17.33 1.57 -1.85
CA ASN A 125 18.74 1.83 -2.09
C ASN A 125 19.00 3.34 -2.08
N ILE A 126 19.58 3.85 -0.99
CA ILE A 126 19.90 5.29 -0.89
C ILE A 126 20.83 5.76 -2.01
N TYR A 127 21.67 4.88 -2.54
CA TYR A 127 22.58 5.21 -3.62
C TYR A 127 21.90 5.39 -4.98
N SER A 128 20.66 4.93 -5.15
CA SER A 128 19.91 5.24 -6.38
C SER A 128 19.62 6.73 -6.53
N LEU A 129 19.72 7.50 -5.44
CA LEU A 129 19.59 8.95 -5.43
C LEU A 129 20.92 9.67 -5.69
N ASP A 130 22.05 8.95 -5.72
CA ASP A 130 23.36 9.55 -5.92
C ASP A 130 23.52 10.03 -7.37
N PRO A 131 24.04 11.25 -7.60
CA PRO A 131 24.30 11.77 -8.95
C PRO A 131 25.16 10.86 -9.83
N LEU A 132 26.02 10.02 -9.25
CA LEU A 132 26.83 9.03 -9.97
C LEU A 132 25.97 7.98 -10.69
N CYS A 133 24.72 7.77 -10.26
CA CYS A 133 23.76 6.90 -10.92
C CYS A 133 22.99 7.57 -12.07
N LYS A 134 23.20 8.86 -12.35
CA LYS A 134 22.60 9.54 -13.50
C LYS A 134 22.94 8.78 -14.79
N ASN A 135 21.90 8.52 -15.60
CA ASN A 135 21.98 7.80 -16.89
C ASN A 135 22.43 6.33 -16.79
N ILE A 136 22.38 5.72 -15.60
CA ILE A 136 22.64 4.29 -15.42
C ILE A 136 21.31 3.55 -15.30
N ASP A 137 21.13 2.52 -16.11
CA ASP A 137 20.00 1.59 -16.02
C ASP A 137 20.13 0.73 -14.75
N GLY A 138 19.29 1.02 -13.75
CA GLY A 138 19.31 0.36 -12.45
C GLY A 138 18.94 -1.12 -12.48
N GLU A 139 18.28 -1.62 -13.53
CA GLU A 139 18.02 -3.05 -13.70
C GLU A 139 19.27 -3.80 -14.15
N LYS A 140 20.11 -3.16 -14.98
CA LYS A 140 21.40 -3.70 -15.44
C LYS A 140 22.52 -3.52 -14.42
N PHE A 141 22.44 -2.45 -13.63
CA PHE A 141 23.40 -2.16 -12.58
C PHE A 141 22.67 -1.91 -11.24
N PRO A 142 22.38 -3.00 -10.48
CA PRO A 142 21.53 -2.94 -9.29
C PRO A 142 21.98 -1.97 -8.19
N LEU A 143 23.27 -1.60 -8.14
CA LEU A 143 23.76 -0.56 -7.21
C LEU A 143 23.16 0.83 -7.47
N CYS A 144 22.62 1.06 -8.67
CA CYS A 144 21.85 2.25 -9.03
C CYS A 144 20.35 1.97 -9.17
N GLY A 145 19.90 0.74 -8.91
CA GLY A 145 18.48 0.38 -8.89
C GLY A 145 17.77 0.92 -7.66
N LYS A 146 16.45 1.16 -7.75
CA LYS A 146 15.60 1.68 -6.65
C LYS A 146 15.67 0.83 -5.39
N TYR A 147 15.82 -0.49 -5.55
CA TYR A 147 15.90 -1.43 -4.44
C TYR A 147 17.20 -2.24 -4.51
N TYR A 148 17.83 -2.43 -3.35
CA TYR A 148 19.06 -3.22 -3.24
C TYR A 148 19.17 -3.84 -1.85
N GLU A 149 19.35 -5.16 -1.79
CA GLU A 149 19.29 -5.90 -0.52
C GLU A 149 20.58 -5.82 0.30
N TYR A 150 21.73 -5.66 -0.36
CA TYR A 150 23.04 -5.79 0.28
C TYR A 150 23.57 -4.45 0.78
N GLU A 151 24.33 -4.50 1.87
CA GLU A 151 25.05 -3.33 2.36
C GLU A 151 26.36 -3.16 1.60
N VAL A 152 26.62 -1.93 1.18
CA VAL A 152 27.82 -1.55 0.43
C VAL A 152 28.29 -0.24 1.03
N SER A 153 29.58 -0.13 1.33
CA SER A 153 30.18 1.14 1.75
C SER A 153 30.16 2.14 0.60
N TYR A 154 30.12 3.44 0.89
CA TYR A 154 30.14 4.47 -0.15
C TYR A 154 31.36 4.36 -1.09
N ASP A 155 32.54 4.07 -0.56
CA ASP A 155 33.77 3.93 -1.38
C ASP A 155 33.66 2.79 -2.39
N SER A 156 33.21 1.62 -1.94
CA SER A 156 32.95 0.47 -2.83
C SER A 156 31.84 0.75 -3.85
N PHE A 157 30.77 1.44 -3.44
CA PHE A 157 29.72 1.88 -4.37
C PHE A 157 30.32 2.77 -5.45
N LYS A 158 31.04 3.82 -5.06
CA LYS A 158 31.66 4.79 -5.96
C LYS A 158 32.62 4.14 -6.94
N GLU A 159 33.54 3.31 -6.44
CA GLU A 159 34.52 2.60 -7.28
C GLU A 159 33.83 1.75 -8.35
N ARG A 160 32.80 1.00 -7.96
CA ARG A 160 32.05 0.11 -8.88
C ARG A 160 31.25 0.90 -9.91
N VAL A 161 30.62 2.01 -9.51
CA VAL A 161 29.90 2.89 -10.43
C VAL A 161 30.87 3.53 -11.42
N GLU A 162 31.99 4.09 -10.96
CA GLU A 162 32.99 4.70 -11.82
C GLU A 162 33.59 3.70 -12.81
N HIS A 163 33.88 2.48 -12.36
CA HIS A 163 34.33 1.40 -13.23
C HIS A 163 33.27 1.09 -14.30
N TYR A 164 32.01 0.90 -13.90
CA TYR A 164 30.90 0.65 -14.83
C TYR A 164 30.77 1.76 -15.88
N ARG A 165 30.82 3.03 -15.46
CA ARG A 165 30.73 4.18 -16.36
C ARG A 165 31.89 4.21 -17.37
N LYS A 166 33.11 3.87 -16.96
CA LYS A 166 34.27 3.76 -17.87
C LYS A 166 34.10 2.60 -18.86
N THR A 167 33.63 1.44 -18.39
CA THR A 167 33.41 0.27 -19.25
C THR A 167 32.37 0.54 -20.34
N TYR A 168 31.31 1.28 -20.01
CA TYR A 168 30.19 1.54 -20.92
C TYR A 168 30.17 2.95 -21.52
N ASN A 169 31.25 3.74 -21.36
CA ASN A 169 31.38 5.12 -21.86
C ASN A 169 30.17 6.02 -21.53
N ILE A 170 29.79 6.06 -20.25
CA ILE A 170 28.62 6.82 -19.77
C ILE A 170 29.03 8.24 -19.37
N ASP A 171 28.83 9.19 -20.28
CA ASP A 171 29.15 10.60 -20.07
C ASP A 171 28.13 11.34 -19.19
N ASN A 172 28.62 12.28 -18.37
CA ASN A 172 27.78 13.19 -17.57
C ASN A 172 27.12 14.31 -18.40
N ASN A 173 27.67 14.60 -19.58
CA ASN A 173 27.26 15.71 -20.46
C ASN A 173 26.19 15.34 -21.48
N SER A 174 25.64 14.13 -21.45
CA SER A 174 24.52 13.75 -22.30
C SER A 174 23.19 14.25 -21.70
N ASP A 175 22.96 15.56 -21.73
CA ASP A 175 21.59 16.11 -21.72
C ASP A 175 20.91 15.95 -23.11
N ASN A 176 21.50 15.14 -24.00
CA ASN A 176 20.93 14.78 -25.29
C ASN A 176 20.98 13.25 -25.51
N LYS A 177 19.97 12.56 -24.98
CA LYS A 177 19.15 11.55 -25.69
C LYS A 177 18.18 10.89 -24.71
N GLN A 178 16.90 11.19 -24.91
CA GLN A 178 15.72 10.49 -24.37
C GLN A 178 15.84 10.07 -22.89
N VAL A 179 15.68 11.05 -22.01
CA VAL A 179 15.07 10.76 -20.71
C VAL A 179 13.72 10.12 -21.01
N GLN A 180 13.56 8.86 -20.60
CA GLN A 180 12.28 8.20 -20.43
C GLN A 180 11.50 8.93 -19.33
N LYS A 181 11.05 10.14 -19.66
CA LYS A 181 10.03 10.92 -18.96
C LYS A 181 8.66 10.59 -19.57
N SER A 182 8.53 9.39 -20.15
CA SER A 182 7.45 9.03 -21.05
C SER A 182 6.17 8.74 -20.25
N SER A 183 6.21 8.04 -19.12
CA SER A 183 4.95 7.67 -18.44
C SER A 183 4.09 8.85 -17.98
N PHE A 184 4.67 9.89 -17.36
CA PHE A 184 3.89 11.03 -16.85
C PHE A 184 3.45 11.99 -17.96
N PHE A 185 4.35 12.29 -18.91
CA PHE A 185 4.01 13.17 -20.04
C PHE A 185 3.09 12.49 -21.06
N ASP A 186 3.24 11.19 -21.30
CA ASP A 186 2.34 10.43 -22.17
C ASP A 186 0.95 10.32 -21.54
N THR A 187 0.85 10.13 -20.21
CA THR A 187 -0.45 10.16 -19.51
C THR A 187 -1.14 11.52 -19.63
N ILE A 188 -0.39 12.62 -19.47
CA ILE A 188 -0.92 13.98 -19.63
C ILE A 188 -1.29 14.26 -21.10
N LEU A 189 -0.44 13.84 -22.06
CA LEU A 189 -0.70 14.02 -23.49
C LEU A 189 -1.88 13.20 -23.97
N ASP A 190 -2.04 11.97 -23.50
CA ASP A 190 -3.19 11.11 -23.81
C ASP A 190 -4.47 11.64 -23.19
N TYR A 191 -4.40 12.16 -21.95
CA TYR A 191 -5.54 12.85 -21.34
C TYR A 191 -5.96 14.09 -22.14
N ILE A 192 -4.99 14.93 -22.56
CA ILE A 192 -5.25 16.11 -23.39
C ILE A 192 -5.83 15.70 -24.74
N LYS A 193 -5.23 14.73 -25.44
CA LYS A 193 -5.71 14.23 -26.74
C LYS A 193 -7.12 13.64 -26.65
N SER A 194 -7.40 12.85 -25.62
CA SER A 194 -8.71 12.24 -25.42
C SER A 194 -9.80 13.25 -25.07
N ASN A 195 -9.44 14.42 -24.53
CA ASN A 195 -10.40 15.41 -24.02
C ASN A 195 -10.30 16.79 -24.70
N VAL A 196 -9.63 16.91 -25.85
CA VAL A 196 -9.49 18.18 -26.61
C VAL A 196 -10.85 18.84 -26.85
N ILE A 197 -11.88 18.06 -27.19
CA ILE A 197 -13.23 18.56 -27.47
C ILE A 197 -13.84 19.24 -26.24
N TYR A 198 -13.65 18.66 -25.04
CA TYR A 198 -14.15 19.23 -23.80
C TYR A 198 -13.37 20.47 -23.36
N ILE A 199 -12.04 20.49 -23.56
CA ILE A 199 -11.17 21.63 -23.25
C ILE A 199 -11.50 22.83 -24.15
N VAL A 200 -11.64 22.60 -25.45
CA VAL A 200 -12.04 23.64 -26.42
C VAL A 200 -13.46 24.11 -26.15
N GLY A 201 -14.39 23.19 -25.84
CA GLY A 201 -15.76 23.52 -25.47
C GLY A 201 -15.84 24.42 -24.24
N GLY A 202 -15.07 24.09 -23.19
CA GLY A 202 -14.97 24.90 -21.97
C GLY A 202 -14.46 26.32 -22.23
N LEU A 203 -13.41 26.46 -23.06
CA LEU A 203 -12.87 27.78 -23.43
C LEU A 203 -13.90 28.63 -24.21
N VAL A 204 -14.65 28.03 -25.13
CA VAL A 204 -15.70 28.72 -25.88
C VAL A 204 -16.83 29.16 -24.94
N CYS A 205 -17.25 28.31 -23.99
CA CYS A 205 -18.26 28.67 -23.00
C CYS A 205 -17.82 29.85 -22.12
N VAL A 206 -16.57 29.88 -21.65
CA VAL A 206 -16.03 30.99 -20.84
C VAL A 206 -16.02 32.29 -21.64
N LEU A 207 -15.59 32.26 -22.90
CA LEU A 207 -15.63 33.43 -23.77
C LEU A 207 -17.05 33.94 -23.99
N PHE A 208 -18.02 33.04 -24.18
CA PHE A 208 -19.44 33.41 -24.29
C PHE A 208 -19.98 34.07 -23.02
N ILE A 209 -19.65 33.54 -21.84
CA ILE A 209 -20.05 34.12 -20.56
C ILE A 209 -19.46 35.53 -20.41
N LEU A 210 -18.18 35.73 -20.76
CA LEU A 210 -17.53 37.04 -20.71
C LEU A 210 -18.23 38.05 -21.63
N ILE A 211 -18.59 37.65 -22.85
CA ILE A 211 -19.33 38.51 -23.79
C ILE A 211 -20.70 38.87 -23.20
N ILE A 212 -21.45 37.91 -22.65
CA ILE A 212 -22.75 38.15 -22.02
C ILE A 212 -22.62 39.14 -20.85
N VAL A 213 -21.62 38.96 -19.98
CA VAL A 213 -21.35 39.87 -18.85
C VAL A 213 -21.05 41.29 -19.35
N LEU A 214 -20.25 41.43 -20.40
CA LEU A 214 -19.93 42.73 -21.00
C LEU A 214 -21.18 43.40 -21.60
N VAL A 215 -22.05 42.63 -22.29
CA VAL A 215 -23.31 43.15 -22.86
C VAL A 215 -24.28 43.59 -21.76
N ILE A 216 -24.43 42.79 -20.69
CA ILE A 216 -25.29 43.15 -19.53
C ILE A 216 -24.77 44.42 -18.86
N ARG A 217 -23.45 44.53 -18.61
CA ARG A 217 -22.84 45.75 -18.07
C ARG A 217 -23.13 46.97 -18.95
N LYS A 218 -23.02 46.81 -20.27
CA LYS A 218 -23.29 47.89 -21.24
C LYS A 218 -24.78 48.30 -21.27
N LYS A 219 -25.70 47.34 -21.09
CA LYS A 219 -27.15 47.61 -21.01
C LYS A 219 -27.55 48.29 -19.69
N LYS A 220 -26.95 47.88 -18.56
CA LYS A 220 -27.19 48.49 -17.24
C LYS A 220 -26.73 49.95 -17.18
N ASN A 221 -25.60 50.28 -17.82
CA ASN A 221 -25.11 51.67 -17.89
C ASN A 221 -25.95 52.59 -18.80
N ARG A 222 -26.81 52.05 -19.67
CA ARG A 222 -27.75 52.83 -20.50
C ARG A 222 -29.15 52.98 -19.86
N GLY A 223 -29.47 52.20 -18.84
CA GLY A 223 -30.76 52.25 -18.12
C GLY A 223 -30.77 53.14 -16.87
N VAL A 224 -29.68 53.86 -16.58
CA VAL A 224 -29.59 54.85 -15.47
C VAL A 224 -29.64 56.30 -16.01
N LEU A 225 -29.98 56.46 -17.29
CA LEU A 225 -30.35 57.73 -17.92
C LEU A 225 -31.71 57.55 -18.59
N SER A 226 -32.74 57.37 -17.77
CA SER A 226 -34.13 57.71 -18.06
C SER A 226 -34.71 58.40 -16.85
#